data_AF-A0AAD3SLU7-F1
#
_entry.id   AF-A0AAD3SLU7-F1
#
_cell.length_a   1.000
_cell.length_b   1.000
_cell.length_c   1.000
_cell.angle_alpha   90.00
_cell.angle_beta   90.00
_cell.angle_gamma   90.00
#
_symmetry.space_group_name_H-M   'P 1'
#
loop_
_entity.id
_entity.type
_entity.pdbx_description
1 polymer ?
#
loop_
_entity_poly.entity_id
_entity_poly.type
_entity_poly.pdbx_seq_one_letter_code
_entity_poly.pdbx_strand_id
1 'polypeptide(L)'
;MVLHHRIKDCCIWTIKVPDSAPWSRKKLMKLRVTLRTKIRHHIGNGGDTFLWFDSWHPLGLLHDRFNKRIRCITGLPLDAKVKEIIRNGD
;
A
#
# COMPACT_ATOMS: atom_id res chain seq x y z
N MET A 1 1.04 -26.10 12.95
CA MET A 1 1.01 -24.67 13.34
C MET A 1 1.00 -23.82 12.07
N VAL A 2 -0.19 -23.48 11.56
CA VAL A 2 -0.36 -22.74 10.30
C VAL A 2 -0.45 -21.26 10.64
N LEU A 3 0.61 -20.49 10.35
CA LEU A 3 0.57 -19.03 10.51
C LEU A 3 -0.29 -18.43 9.39
N HIS A 4 -1.59 -18.29 9.67
CA HIS A 4 -2.52 -17.48 8.88
C HIS A 4 -2.15 -16.00 9.07
N HIS A 5 -1.09 -15.54 8.40
CA HIS A 5 -0.68 -14.14 8.50
C HIS A 5 -1.75 -13.28 7.79
N ARG A 6 -2.54 -12.56 8.58
CA ARG A 6 -3.54 -11.60 8.11
C ARG A 6 -2.81 -10.49 7.34
N ILE A 7 -2.98 -10.44 6.02
CA ILE A 7 -2.70 -9.25 5.19
C ILE A 7 -3.82 -8.22 5.43
N LYS A 8 -4.26 -8.04 6.67
CA LYS A 8 -5.39 -7.16 6.99
C LYS A 8 -4.91 -5.77 7.41
N ASP A 9 -3.76 -5.72 8.08
CA ASP A 9 -3.21 -4.46 8.63
C ASP A 9 -1.85 -4.09 8.03
N CYS A 10 -1.27 -4.97 7.21
CA CYS A 10 -0.03 -4.67 6.49
C CYS A 10 -0.34 -4.40 5.03
N CYS A 11 0.07 -3.23 4.56
CA CYS A 11 0.04 -2.92 3.15
C CYS A 11 0.87 -3.95 2.37
N ILE A 12 0.24 -4.60 1.38
CA ILE A 12 0.87 -5.64 0.57
C ILE A 12 2.17 -5.15 -0.06
N TRP A 13 2.30 -3.85 -0.34
CA TRP A 13 3.46 -3.19 -0.96
C TRP A 13 4.65 -2.96 -0.02
N THR A 14 4.46 -3.11 1.29
CA THR A 14 5.48 -2.82 2.32
C THR A 14 6.00 -4.06 3.03
N ILE A 15 5.38 -5.21 2.79
CA ILE A 15 5.76 -6.48 3.41
C ILE A 15 7.21 -6.81 3.00
N LYS A 16 8.09 -6.83 4.00
CA LYS A 16 9.45 -7.35 3.88
C LYS A 16 9.38 -8.86 3.72
N VAL A 17 10.12 -9.38 2.76
CA VAL A 17 10.19 -10.83 2.51
C VAL A 17 11.40 -11.36 3.28
N PRO A 18 11.22 -12.20 4.32
CA PRO A 18 12.36 -12.77 5.02
C PRO A 18 13.10 -13.76 4.11
N ASP A 19 14.40 -13.93 4.34
CA ASP A 19 15.22 -14.86 3.54
C ASP A 19 14.80 -16.32 3.71
N SER A 20 14.19 -16.66 4.85
CA SER A 20 13.57 -17.96 5.11
C SER A 20 12.23 -18.18 4.40
N ALA A 21 11.70 -17.19 3.67
CA ALA A 21 10.44 -17.35 2.95
C ALA A 21 10.54 -18.39 1.83
N PRO A 22 9.51 -19.23 1.61
CA PRO A 22 9.46 -20.16 0.49
C PRO A 22 9.67 -19.46 -0.84
N TRP A 23 10.30 -20.15 -1.80
CA TRP A 23 10.56 -19.60 -3.14
C TRP A 23 9.28 -19.09 -3.84
N SER A 24 8.16 -19.79 -3.68
CA SER A 24 6.85 -19.39 -4.20
C SER A 24 6.40 -18.03 -3.65
N ARG A 25 6.59 -17.79 -2.35
CA ARG A 25 6.28 -16.50 -1.70
C ARG A 25 7.22 -15.39 -2.19
N LYS A 26 8.52 -15.68 -2.32
CA LYS A 26 9.49 -14.73 -2.91
C LYS A 26 9.10 -14.37 -4.35
N LYS A 27 8.68 -15.35 -5.15
CA LYS A 27 8.27 -15.14 -6.54
C LYS A 27 6.98 -14.34 -6.66
N LEU A 28 5.99 -14.61 -5.81
CA LEU A 28 4.77 -13.80 -5.72
C LEU A 28 5.08 -12.34 -5.37
N MET A 29 6.01 -12.11 -4.43
CA MET A 29 6.41 -10.75 -4.03
C MET A 29 7.26 -10.04 -5.08
N LYS A 30 8.03 -10.76 -5.89
CA LYS A 30 8.66 -10.18 -7.09
C LYS A 30 7.62 -9.77 -8.13
N LEU A 31 6.63 -10.64 -8.37
CA LEU A 31 5.54 -10.35 -9.29
C LEU A 31 4.71 -9.14 -8.85
N ARG A 32 4.52 -8.95 -7.54
CA ARG A 32 3.88 -7.77 -6.96
C ARG A 32 4.46 -6.48 -7.54
N VAL A 33 5.79 -6.32 -7.58
CA VAL A 33 6.45 -5.11 -8.11
C VAL A 33 6.06 -4.84 -9.56
N THR A 34 5.99 -5.89 -10.40
CA THR A 34 5.56 -5.78 -11.80
C THR A 34 4.07 -5.47 -11.92
N LEU A 35 3.23 -6.13 -11.13
CA LEU A 35 1.78 -5.90 -11.13
C LEU A 35 1.42 -4.50 -10.63
N ARG A 36 2.27 -3.89 -9.79
CA ARG A 36 2.07 -2.55 -9.22
C ARG A 36 1.81 -1.47 -10.27
N THR A 37 2.43 -1.58 -11.45
CA THR A 37 2.25 -0.62 -12.55
C THR A 37 1.06 -0.97 -13.45
N LYS A 38 0.50 -2.18 -13.31
CA LYS A 38 -0.61 -2.69 -14.11
C LYS A 38 -1.95 -2.67 -13.36
N ILE A 39 -1.91 -2.62 -12.03
CA ILE A 39 -3.10 -2.55 -11.18
C ILE A 39 -3.56 -1.10 -11.11
N ARG A 40 -4.72 -0.84 -11.73
CA ARG A 40 -5.46 0.41 -11.59
C ARG A 40 -6.53 0.21 -10.52
N HIS A 41 -6.46 0.95 -9.43
CA HIS A 41 -7.46 0.85 -8.37
C HIS A 41 -8.71 1.67 -8.71
N HIS A 42 -9.87 1.02 -8.64
CA HIS A 42 -11.15 1.71 -8.60
C HIS A 42 -11.45 2.02 -7.13
N ILE A 43 -11.32 3.29 -6.74
CA ILE A 43 -11.50 3.71 -5.36
C ILE A 43 -13.00 3.82 -5.11
N GLY A 44 -13.51 3.04 -4.16
CA GLY A 44 -14.86 3.23 -3.62
C GLY A 44 -14.87 4.34 -2.57
N ASN A 45 -15.30 4.02 -1.35
CA ASN A 45 -15.30 4.95 -0.21
C ASN A 45 -13.89 5.22 0.39
N GLY A 46 -12.81 4.68 -0.19
CA GLY A 46 -11.43 4.85 0.28
C GLY A 46 -11.11 4.20 1.63
N GLY A 47 -12.01 3.41 2.21
CA GLY A 47 -11.84 2.81 3.55
C GLY A 47 -10.84 1.67 3.61
N ASP A 48 -10.73 0.90 2.53
CA ASP A 48 -9.79 -0.22 2.43
C ASP A 48 -8.46 0.18 1.77
N THR A 49 -8.40 1.35 1.14
CA THR A 49 -7.23 1.83 0.38
C THR A 49 -6.27 2.62 1.26
N PHE A 50 -5.01 2.21 1.31
CA PHE A 50 -3.95 2.94 2.00
C PHE A 50 -3.50 4.16 1.22
N LEU A 51 -3.47 5.31 1.89
CA LEU A 51 -3.13 6.60 1.31
C LEU A 51 -1.75 6.61 0.65
N TRP A 52 -0.76 6.11 1.37
CA TRP A 52 0.64 6.22 0.94
C TRP A 52 1.04 5.13 -0.03
N PHE A 53 0.48 3.94 0.17
CA PHE A 53 1.06 2.74 -0.38
C PHE A 53 0.22 2.07 -1.46
N ASP A 54 -1.04 2.43 -1.67
CA ASP A 54 -1.82 1.90 -2.78
C ASP A 54 -1.76 2.83 -4.01
N SER A 55 -1.83 2.25 -5.21
CA SER A 55 -1.78 2.98 -6.49
C SER A 55 -3.14 3.59 -6.87
N TRP A 56 -3.69 4.37 -5.94
CA TRP A 56 -5.00 5.01 -6.09
C TRP A 56 -4.91 6.37 -6.80
N HIS A 57 -3.78 7.07 -6.67
CA HIS A 57 -3.56 8.38 -7.27
C HIS A 57 -2.92 8.23 -8.68
N PRO A 58 -3.22 9.10 -9.66
CA PRO A 58 -2.59 9.08 -10.99
C PRO A 58 -1.07 9.26 -10.95
N LEU A 59 -0.53 9.81 -9.86
CA LEU A 59 0.92 9.92 -9.62
C LEU A 59 1.58 8.59 -9.21
N GLY A 60 0.80 7.51 -9.12
CA GLY A 60 1.23 6.22 -8.59
C GLY A 60 1.24 6.25 -7.06
N LEU A 61 2.27 5.65 -6.48
CA LEU A 61 2.30 5.42 -5.03
C LEU A 61 2.93 6.63 -4.37
N LEU A 62 2.13 7.29 -3.55
CA LEU A 62 2.52 8.52 -2.89
C LEU A 62 3.78 8.32 -2.04
N HIS A 63 3.97 7.14 -1.46
CA HIS A 63 5.19 6.77 -0.73
C HIS A 63 6.48 6.91 -1.55
N ASP A 64 6.44 6.54 -2.83
CA ASP A 64 7.64 6.56 -3.69
C ASP A 64 7.87 7.98 -4.27
N ARG A 65 6.82 8.81 -4.31
CA ARG A 65 6.87 10.21 -4.77
C ARG A 65 7.23 11.20 -3.67
N PHE A 66 6.76 10.96 -2.45
CA PHE A 66 6.89 11.90 -1.34
C PHE A 66 7.91 11.42 -0.32
N ASN A 67 9.00 12.17 -0.19
CA ASN A 67 10.04 11.92 0.81
C ASN A 67 9.51 12.05 2.24
N LYS A 68 10.24 11.49 3.21
CA LYS A 68 9.92 11.54 4.66
C LYS A 68 9.53 12.94 5.16
N ARG A 69 10.11 14.01 4.59
CA ARG A 69 9.79 15.40 4.94
C ARG A 69 8.34 15.76 4.64
N ILE A 70 7.84 15.46 3.44
CA ILE A 70 6.45 15.77 3.06
C ILE A 70 5.47 14.99 3.94
N ARG A 71 5.78 13.72 4.23
CA ARG A 71 4.97 12.90 5.15
C ARG A 71 4.94 13.45 6.58
N CYS A 72 6.03 14.07 7.03
CA CYS A 72 6.07 14.72 8.34
C CYS A 72 5.18 15.98 8.35
N ILE A 73 5.23 16.76 7.26
CA ILE A 73 4.43 17.98 7.11
C ILE A 73 2.93 17.68 7.06
N THR A 74 2.52 16.58 6.43
CA THR A 74 1.08 16.24 6.35
C THR A 74 0.50 15.77 7.68
N GLY A 75 1.33 15.36 8.64
CA GLY A 75 0.88 14.84 9.94
C GLY A 75 0.09 13.53 9.87
N LEU A 76 -0.04 12.92 8.68
CA LEU A 76 -0.84 11.72 8.47
C LEU A 76 -0.01 10.47 8.77
N PRO A 77 -0.60 9.48 9.46
CA PRO A 77 0.11 8.25 9.80
C PRO A 77 0.39 7.39 8.55
N LEU A 78 1.32 6.44 8.66
CA LEU A 78 1.75 5.60 7.53
C LEU A 78 0.66 4.64 7.03
N ASP A 79 -0.24 4.26 7.93
CA ASP A 79 -1.41 3.42 7.69
C ASP A 79 -2.68 4.24 7.40
N ALA A 80 -2.56 5.57 7.26
CA ALA A 80 -3.67 6.45 6.88
C ALA A 80 -4.42 5.90 5.67
N LYS A 81 -5.74 5.92 5.74
CA LYS A 81 -6.61 5.48 4.64
C LYS A 81 -7.02 6.65 3.76
N VAL A 82 -7.33 6.36 2.51
CA VAL A 82 -7.79 7.38 1.54
C VAL A 82 -9.07 8.06 2.03
N LYS A 83 -9.96 7.34 2.73
CA LYS A 83 -11.17 7.92 3.35
C LYS A 83 -10.90 9.06 4.35
N GLU A 84 -9.71 9.12 4.94
CA GLU A 84 -9.37 10.14 5.94
C GLU A 84 -9.10 11.49 5.29
N ILE A 85 -8.68 11.49 4.02
CA ILE A 85 -8.42 12.70 3.25
C ILE A 85 -9.54 13.04 2.26
N ILE A 86 -10.26 12.04 1.75
CA ILE A 86 -11.42 12.24 0.90
C ILE A 86 -12.63 12.43 1.82
N ARG A 87 -12.87 13.67 2.23
CA ARG A 87 -14.17 14.08 2.77
C ARG A 87 -15.13 14.20 1.59
N ASN A 88 -16.25 13.49 1.63
CA ASN A 88 -17.30 13.58 0.61
C ASN A 88 -17.71 15.05 0.39
N GLY A 89 -17.68 15.49 -0.89
CA GLY A 89 -18.10 16.81 -1.40
C GLY A 89 -16.89 17.73 -1.63
N ASP A 90 -16.45 18.05 -2.85
CA ASP A 90 -17.20 18.32 -4.09
C ASP A 90 -16.75 17.50 -5.33
#